data_AF-A0A1I7X4E2-F1
#
_entry.id   AF-A0A1I7X4E2-F1
#
_cell.length_a   1.000
_cell.length_b   1.000
_cell.length_c   1.000
_cell.angle_alpha   90.00
_cell.angle_beta   90.00
_cell.angle_gamma   90.00
#
_symmetry.space_group_name_H-M   'P 1'
#
loop_
_entity.id
_entity.type
_entity.pdbx_description
1 polymer ?
#
loop_
_entity_poly.entity_id
_entity_poly.type
_entity_poly.pdbx_seq_one_letter_code
_entity_poly.pdbx_strand_id
1 'polypeptide(L)'
;MPTGCISFRRVVVSPHKCPDWEIDNREVSFSDLFVNLFSIVNFPHFFYIQEEIRFLICPEMLISCLLCEWMDDHEAIIIVGAQRYSSYTGYEPVDKFGRIKCEVVAVDALCFGWGRLTYSSQYDQVIINRELNKAFAGFYSTQKMCRPIATGHWGCGAFGGDKQLKSEIRIP
;
A
#
# COMPACT_ATOMS: atom_id res chain seq x y z
N MET A 1 15.66 -11.86 -23.04
CA MET A 1 14.37 -12.26 -22.42
C MET A 1 14.56 -12.23 -20.91
N PRO A 2 13.57 -11.75 -20.13
CA PRO A 2 13.62 -11.86 -18.67
C PRO A 2 13.64 -13.34 -18.26
N THR A 3 14.42 -13.66 -17.21
CA THR A 3 14.61 -15.02 -16.68
C THR A 3 14.03 -15.19 -15.28
N GLY A 4 13.51 -14.11 -14.69
CA GLY A 4 12.90 -14.09 -13.36
C GLY A 4 11.44 -14.56 -13.37
N CYS A 5 10.86 -14.63 -12.17
CA CYS A 5 9.43 -14.83 -11.97
C CYS A 5 8.86 -13.67 -11.16
N ILE A 6 7.58 -13.37 -11.41
CA ILE A 6 6.79 -12.43 -10.64
C ILE A 6 5.72 -13.22 -9.87
N SER A 7 5.49 -12.86 -8.62
CA SER A 7 4.42 -13.46 -7.80
C SER A 7 3.41 -12.40 -7.39
N PHE A 8 2.14 -12.72 -7.51
CA PHE A 8 1.01 -11.93 -7.01
C PHE A 8 0.35 -12.72 -5.88
N ARG A 9 0.14 -12.07 -4.74
CA ARG A 9 -0.48 -12.71 -3.58
C ARG A 9 -1.50 -11.77 -2.96
N ARG A 10 -2.77 -12.18 -2.95
CA ARG A 10 -3.80 -11.56 -2.12
C ARG A 10 -3.61 -12.02 -0.67
N VAL A 11 -3.52 -11.08 0.25
CA VAL A 11 -3.48 -11.30 1.69
C VAL A 11 -4.83 -10.90 2.24
N VAL A 12 -5.40 -11.80 3.05
CA VAL A 12 -6.67 -11.58 3.74
C VAL A 12 -6.41 -11.73 5.23
N VAL A 13 -6.61 -10.64 5.97
CA VAL A 13 -6.55 -10.66 7.43
C VAL A 13 -7.96 -10.88 7.95
N SER A 14 -8.12 -11.83 8.85
CA SER A 14 -9.44 -12.03 9.45
C SER A 14 -9.72 -10.92 10.47
N PRO A 15 -10.96 -10.38 10.55
CA PRO A 15 -11.28 -9.27 11.45
C PRO A 15 -10.92 -9.51 12.93
N HIS A 16 -11.02 -10.76 13.39
CA HIS A 16 -10.65 -11.14 14.76
C HIS A 16 -9.14 -11.13 15.05
N LYS A 17 -8.30 -11.00 14.01
CA LYS A 17 -6.86 -10.81 14.14
C LYS A 17 -6.47 -9.33 14.13
N CYS A 18 -7.38 -8.44 13.72
CA CYS A 18 -7.13 -7.02 13.82
C CYS A 18 -7.12 -6.61 15.31
N PRO A 19 -6.16 -5.77 15.73
CA PRO A 19 -6.15 -5.20 17.06
C PRO A 19 -7.44 -4.44 17.35
N ASP A 20 -7.83 -4.42 18.63
CA ASP A 20 -8.80 -3.43 19.10
C ASP A 20 -8.08 -2.10 19.30
N TRP A 21 -8.16 -1.20 18.31
CA TRP A 21 -7.39 0.04 18.30
C TRP A 21 -7.71 1.01 19.44
N GLU A 22 -8.81 0.79 20.19
CA GLU A 22 -9.15 1.58 21.39
C GLU A 22 -8.48 1.04 22.66
N ILE A 23 -8.16 -0.26 22.69
CA ILE A 23 -7.76 -0.98 23.90
C ILE A 23 -6.32 -1.51 23.79
N ASP A 24 -5.94 -2.01 22.62
CA ASP A 24 -4.61 -2.54 22.35
C ASP A 24 -3.59 -1.42 22.16
N ASN A 25 -2.97 -0.99 23.26
CA ASN A 25 -1.74 -0.17 23.26
C ASN A 25 -0.50 -0.95 22.83
N ARG A 26 -0.65 -2.17 22.31
CA ARG A 26 0.48 -2.97 21.83
C ARG A 26 1.08 -2.23 20.64
N GLU A 27 2.37 -1.98 20.69
CA GLU A 27 3.14 -1.75 19.47
C GLU A 27 2.99 -3.01 18.62
N VAL A 28 2.05 -2.94 17.68
CA VAL A 28 1.98 -3.91 16.60
C VAL A 28 3.26 -3.67 15.83
N SER A 29 4.27 -4.52 16.01
CA SER A 29 5.45 -4.44 15.15
C SER A 29 4.94 -4.66 13.73
N PHE A 30 4.82 -3.57 12.99
CA PHE A 30 4.51 -3.67 11.58
C PHE A 30 5.75 -4.29 10.97
N SER A 31 5.54 -5.37 10.23
CA SER A 31 6.67 -5.98 9.58
C SER A 31 7.14 -4.97 8.57
N ASP A 32 8.32 -4.46 8.85
CA ASP A 32 8.84 -3.40 8.07
C ASP A 32 9.07 -3.93 6.63
N LEU A 33 8.22 -3.56 5.70
CA LEU A 33 8.18 -4.06 4.33
C LEU A 33 8.38 -2.88 3.40
N PHE A 34 9.38 -2.92 2.50
CA PHE A 34 9.52 -1.86 1.50
C PHE A 34 8.28 -1.95 0.60
N VAL A 35 7.29 -1.13 0.90
CA VAL A 35 5.94 -1.19 0.33
C VAL A 35 5.68 0.15 -0.27
N ASN A 36 5.77 0.20 -1.59
CA ASN A 36 5.07 1.27 -2.28
C ASN A 36 3.58 0.98 -2.18
N LEU A 37 2.89 1.83 -1.44
CA LEU A 37 1.47 1.70 -1.18
C LEU A 37 0.68 2.17 -2.40
N PHE A 38 0.00 1.25 -3.08
CA PHE A 38 -0.79 1.54 -4.27
C PHE A 38 -2.25 1.16 -4.07
N SER A 39 -3.14 2.03 -4.53
CA SER A 39 -4.58 1.77 -4.53
C SER A 39 -4.92 1.16 -5.89
N ILE A 40 -4.87 -0.17 -6.02
CA ILE A 40 -5.28 -0.86 -7.25
C ILE A 40 -6.77 -0.61 -7.47
N VAL A 41 -7.10 0.51 -8.10
CA VAL A 41 -8.45 0.88 -8.51
C VAL A 41 -8.38 1.55 -9.86
N ASN A 42 -9.00 0.88 -10.83
CA ASN A 42 -9.29 1.40 -12.15
C ASN A 42 -10.04 2.75 -12.03
N PHE A 43 -9.34 3.87 -12.14
CA PHE A 43 -9.95 5.18 -12.26
C PHE A 43 -9.74 5.73 -13.68
N PRO A 44 -10.81 6.10 -14.40
CA PRO A 44 -10.69 6.85 -15.62
C PRO A 44 -10.44 8.33 -15.27
N HIS A 45 -9.43 8.91 -15.93
CA HIS A 45 -9.15 10.35 -16.00
C HIS A 45 -8.47 11.03 -14.78
N PHE A 46 -7.18 11.35 -14.99
CA PHE A 46 -6.51 12.60 -14.58
C PHE A 46 -6.05 12.81 -13.13
N PHE A 47 -5.47 11.82 -12.44
CA PHE A 47 -4.48 12.14 -11.40
C PHE A 47 -3.33 11.13 -11.49
N TYR A 48 -2.11 11.63 -11.42
CA TYR A 48 -1.00 11.06 -12.19
C TYR A 48 0.25 11.14 -11.34
N ILE A 49 0.41 10.36 -10.25
CA ILE A 49 1.59 10.65 -9.44
C ILE A 49 2.36 9.46 -8.88
N GLN A 50 1.74 8.45 -8.26
CA GLN A 50 2.55 7.38 -7.64
C GLN A 50 2.32 6.02 -8.28
N GLU A 51 1.07 5.58 -8.38
CA GLU A 51 0.73 4.24 -8.87
C GLU A 51 0.95 4.08 -10.35
N GLU A 52 0.42 4.99 -11.14
CA GLU A 52 0.53 4.95 -12.59
C GLU A 52 2.00 5.03 -12.99
N ILE A 53 2.79 5.89 -12.32
CA ILE A 53 4.24 5.95 -12.54
C ILE A 53 4.88 4.61 -12.23
N ARG A 54 4.51 3.94 -11.11
CA ARG A 54 5.07 2.63 -10.79
C ARG A 54 4.73 1.56 -11.81
N PHE A 55 3.48 1.49 -12.23
CA PHE A 55 3.03 0.52 -13.24
C PHE A 55 3.64 0.82 -14.61
N LEU A 56 3.95 2.08 -14.92
CA LEU A 56 4.68 2.46 -16.13
C LEU A 56 6.16 2.06 -16.08
N ILE A 57 6.85 2.26 -14.95
CA ILE A 57 8.27 1.85 -14.82
C ILE A 57 8.43 0.33 -14.63
N CYS A 58 7.42 -0.34 -14.07
CA CYS A 58 7.38 -1.79 -13.82
C CYS A 58 6.12 -2.40 -14.48
N PRO A 59 6.05 -2.46 -15.83
CA PRO A 59 4.86 -2.89 -16.58
C PRO A 59 4.39 -4.32 -16.27
N GLU A 60 5.24 -5.19 -15.75
CA GLU A 60 4.84 -6.53 -15.28
C GLU A 60 3.75 -6.47 -14.20
N MET A 61 3.66 -5.36 -13.45
CA MET A 61 2.64 -5.15 -12.44
C MET A 61 1.23 -4.94 -13.01
N LEU A 62 1.10 -4.52 -14.27
CA LEU A 62 -0.21 -4.34 -14.94
C LEU A 62 -1.03 -5.62 -15.00
N ILE A 63 -0.37 -6.78 -14.95
CA ILE A 63 -1.04 -8.09 -14.89
C ILE A 63 -1.90 -8.22 -13.63
N SER A 64 -1.57 -7.50 -12.54
CA SER A 64 -2.42 -7.46 -11.34
C SER A 64 -3.84 -6.97 -11.62
N CYS A 65 -4.04 -6.05 -12.58
CA CYS A 65 -5.37 -5.56 -12.96
C CYS A 65 -6.25 -6.65 -13.59
N LEU A 66 -5.64 -7.71 -14.14
CA LEU A 66 -6.34 -8.87 -14.69
C LEU A 66 -6.55 -9.97 -13.63
N LEU A 67 -5.56 -10.17 -12.77
CA LEU A 67 -5.53 -11.29 -11.82
C LEU A 67 -6.18 -10.98 -10.48
N CYS A 68 -6.22 -9.72 -10.07
CA CYS A 68 -6.66 -9.30 -8.76
C CYS A 68 -7.97 -8.52 -8.87
N GLU A 69 -9.01 -9.00 -8.17
CA GLU A 69 -10.27 -8.27 -8.04
C GLU A 69 -10.10 -7.07 -7.08
N TRP A 70 -11.19 -6.34 -6.87
CA TRP A 70 -11.25 -5.28 -5.86
C TRP A 70 -10.91 -5.83 -4.47
N MET A 71 -10.18 -5.04 -3.68
CA MET A 71 -9.80 -5.40 -2.31
C MET A 71 -10.90 -4.99 -1.33
N ASP A 72 -11.27 -5.90 -0.42
CA ASP A 72 -12.07 -5.57 0.75
C ASP A 72 -11.23 -4.86 1.84
N ASP A 73 -11.86 -4.27 2.85
CA ASP A 73 -11.20 -3.48 3.91
C ASP A 73 -10.08 -4.20 4.68
N HIS A 74 -10.08 -5.55 4.67
CA HIS A 74 -9.09 -6.38 5.38
C HIS A 74 -8.14 -7.12 4.42
N GLU A 75 -8.07 -6.66 3.17
CA GLU A 75 -7.24 -7.25 2.14
C GLU A 75 -6.13 -6.32 1.65
N ALA A 76 -5.04 -6.94 1.20
CA ALA A 76 -3.93 -6.29 0.53
C ALA A 76 -3.40 -7.18 -0.60
N ILE A 77 -2.70 -6.60 -1.57
CA ILE A 77 -2.08 -7.36 -2.67
C ILE A 77 -0.57 -7.17 -2.63
N ILE A 78 0.17 -8.26 -2.56
CA ILE A 78 1.63 -8.29 -2.55
C ILE A 78 2.14 -8.71 -3.92
N ILE A 79 2.99 -7.89 -4.51
CA ILE A 79 3.66 -8.14 -5.79
C ILE A 79 5.16 -8.20 -5.55
N VAL A 80 5.79 -9.33 -5.90
CA VAL A 80 7.22 -9.56 -5.69
C VAL A 80 7.89 -9.92 -7.00
N GLY A 81 9.04 -9.31 -7.27
CA GLY A 81 9.90 -9.67 -8.39
C GLY A 81 9.67 -8.85 -9.66
N ALA A 82 8.79 -7.85 -9.62
CA ALA A 82 8.56 -6.95 -10.75
C ALA A 82 9.84 -6.17 -11.11
N GLN A 83 10.27 -6.28 -12.37
CA GLN A 83 11.44 -5.59 -12.89
C GLN A 83 11.10 -4.17 -13.32
N ARG A 84 12.04 -3.24 -13.11
CA ARG A 84 12.01 -1.89 -13.68
C ARG A 84 12.55 -1.90 -15.10
N TYR A 85 11.78 -1.36 -16.04
CA TYR A 85 12.11 -1.27 -17.46
C TYR A 85 12.33 0.16 -17.94
N SER A 86 11.91 1.17 -17.18
CA SER A 86 12.07 2.59 -17.53
C SER A 86 12.62 3.40 -16.37
N SER A 87 13.53 4.32 -16.67
CA SER A 87 14.00 5.34 -15.73
C SER A 87 13.18 6.62 -15.85
N TYR A 88 12.93 7.28 -14.73
CA TYR A 88 12.43 8.65 -14.71
C TYR A 88 13.32 9.51 -13.81
N THR A 89 13.34 10.82 -14.03
CA THR A 89 14.10 11.75 -13.19
C THR A 89 13.44 11.87 -11.81
N GLY A 90 14.13 11.41 -10.76
CA GLY A 90 13.63 11.33 -9.38
C GLY A 90 14.49 10.37 -8.52
N TYR A 91 14.33 10.40 -7.19
CA TYR A 91 15.13 9.64 -6.22
C TYR A 91 14.70 8.15 -6.19
N GLU A 92 15.64 7.20 -6.27
CA GLU A 92 15.35 5.77 -6.07
C GLU A 92 16.43 5.04 -5.25
N PRO A 93 16.06 4.33 -4.17
CA PRO A 93 17.00 3.55 -3.37
C PRO A 93 17.36 2.24 -4.08
N VAL A 94 18.66 2.00 -4.26
CA VAL A 94 19.24 0.75 -4.77
C VAL A 94 19.98 0.05 -3.62
N ASP A 95 19.86 -1.27 -3.49
CA ASP A 95 20.64 -1.99 -2.47
C ASP A 95 22.14 -2.03 -2.84
N LYS A 96 22.99 -2.31 -1.85
CA LYS A 96 24.46 -2.39 -1.99
C LYS A 96 24.96 -3.50 -2.93
N PHE A 97 24.06 -4.30 -3.50
CA PHE A 97 24.37 -5.39 -4.42
C PHE A 97 23.73 -5.18 -5.80
N GLY A 98 23.19 -3.99 -6.08
CA GLY A 98 22.57 -3.67 -7.37
C GLY A 98 21.29 -4.48 -7.64
N ARG A 99 20.72 -5.11 -6.62
CA ARG A 99 19.51 -5.93 -6.74
C ARG A 99 18.31 -5.07 -6.39
N ILE A 100 17.36 -5.01 -7.31
CA ILE A 100 16.03 -4.53 -7.01
C ILE A 100 15.23 -5.74 -6.49
N LYS A 101 15.36 -6.06 -5.20
CA LYS A 101 14.35 -6.90 -4.53
C LYS A 101 13.12 -6.04 -4.29
N CYS A 102 12.37 -5.82 -5.36
CA CYS A 102 11.13 -5.06 -5.34
C CYS A 102 10.02 -5.95 -4.79
N GLU A 103 9.62 -5.67 -3.56
CA GLU A 103 8.34 -6.05 -3.01
C GLU A 103 7.46 -4.80 -3.04
N VAL A 104 6.22 -4.97 -3.43
CA VAL A 104 5.21 -3.90 -3.47
C VAL A 104 3.99 -4.45 -2.79
N VAL A 105 3.42 -3.67 -1.88
CA VAL A 105 2.12 -4.01 -1.30
C VAL A 105 1.12 -2.92 -1.63
N ALA A 106 0.14 -3.30 -2.42
CA ALA A 106 -0.99 -2.46 -2.72
C ALA A 106 -2.00 -2.52 -1.57
N VAL A 107 -2.36 -1.33 -1.07
CA VAL A 107 -3.51 -1.10 -0.20
C VAL A 107 -4.20 0.19 -0.64
N ASP A 108 -5.52 0.21 -0.57
CA ASP A 108 -6.36 1.32 -1.01
C ASP A 108 -6.76 2.24 0.16
N ALA A 109 -6.61 3.55 0.00
CA ALA A 109 -7.13 4.54 0.95
C ALA A 109 -8.61 4.86 0.66
N LEU A 110 -9.34 5.34 1.67
CA LEU A 110 -10.64 5.95 1.43
C LEU A 110 -10.48 7.30 0.70
N CYS A 111 -11.46 7.63 -0.14
CA CYS A 111 -11.49 8.88 -0.89
C CYS A 111 -12.41 9.92 -0.25
N PHE A 112 -11.80 11.03 0.21
CA PHE A 112 -12.42 12.21 0.83
C PHE A 112 -12.45 13.43 -0.09
N GLY A 113 -11.76 13.38 -1.24
CA GLY A 113 -11.61 14.51 -2.17
C GLY A 113 -12.78 14.69 -3.15
N TRP A 114 -13.34 13.59 -3.65
CA TRP A 114 -14.45 13.59 -4.61
C TRP A 114 -15.44 12.44 -4.39
N GLY A 115 -15.28 11.71 -3.28
CA GLY A 115 -16.09 10.56 -2.93
C GLY A 115 -17.39 10.94 -2.21
N ARG A 116 -18.02 9.93 -1.61
CA ARG A 116 -19.17 10.12 -0.71
C ARG A 116 -18.77 10.66 0.66
N LEU A 117 -17.51 10.47 1.03
CA LEU A 117 -16.94 10.88 2.31
C LEU A 117 -16.43 12.31 2.20
N THR A 118 -16.54 13.06 3.30
CA THR A 118 -16.08 14.45 3.38
C THR A 118 -14.72 14.53 4.07
N TYR A 119 -13.99 15.63 3.87
CA TYR A 119 -12.74 15.86 4.59
C TYR A 119 -12.90 15.74 6.12
N SER A 120 -14.03 16.14 6.70
CA SER A 120 -14.23 16.01 8.16
C SER A 120 -14.51 14.57 8.62
N SER A 121 -15.08 13.72 7.76
CA SER A 121 -15.40 12.32 8.13
C SER A 121 -14.17 11.45 8.36
N GLN A 122 -12.99 11.86 7.87
CA GLN A 122 -11.76 11.08 8.10
C GLN A 122 -11.38 10.93 9.58
N TYR A 123 -11.91 11.82 10.44
CA TYR A 123 -11.69 11.79 11.88
C TYR A 123 -12.73 10.92 12.63
N ASP A 124 -13.70 10.35 11.92
CA ASP A 124 -14.66 9.43 12.52
C ASP A 124 -13.96 8.11 12.87
N GLN A 125 -14.20 7.60 14.07
CA GLN A 125 -13.55 6.41 14.61
C GLN A 125 -13.67 5.18 13.70
N VAL A 126 -14.82 5.02 13.04
CA VAL A 126 -15.06 3.91 12.09
C VAL A 126 -14.12 4.01 10.88
N ILE A 127 -13.88 5.22 10.38
CA ILE A 127 -13.03 5.48 9.23
C ILE A 127 -11.55 5.36 9.62
N ILE A 128 -11.17 5.88 10.78
CA ILE A 128 -9.82 5.69 11.33
C ILE A 128 -9.51 4.19 11.47
N ASN A 129 -10.41 3.42 12.09
CA ASN A 129 -10.25 1.98 12.27
C ASN A 129 -10.17 1.25 10.93
N ARG A 130 -10.93 1.67 9.91
CA ARG A 130 -10.82 1.12 8.56
C ARG A 130 -9.42 1.33 7.99
N GLU A 131 -8.90 2.55 8.06
CA GLU A 131 -7.58 2.88 7.51
C GLU A 131 -6.45 2.15 8.28
N LEU A 132 -6.59 1.99 9.59
CA LEU A 132 -5.69 1.18 10.42
C LEU A 132 -5.74 -0.31 10.04
N ASN A 133 -6.93 -0.88 9.88
CA ASN A 133 -7.12 -2.28 9.48
C ASN A 133 -6.53 -2.55 8.08
N LYS A 134 -6.71 -1.60 7.16
CA LYS A 134 -6.17 -1.65 5.81
C LYS A 134 -4.63 -1.60 5.82
N ALA A 135 -4.04 -0.70 6.60
CA ALA A 135 -2.60 -0.65 6.83
C ALA A 135 -2.10 -1.98 7.44
N PHE A 136 -2.80 -2.49 8.46
CA PHE A 136 -2.50 -3.79 9.08
C PHE A 136 -2.55 -4.94 8.07
N ALA A 137 -3.54 -5.00 7.18
CA ALA A 137 -3.59 -6.03 6.15
C ALA A 137 -2.38 -6.02 5.20
N GLY A 138 -1.83 -4.84 4.90
CA GLY A 138 -0.66 -4.70 4.02
C GLY A 138 0.69 -4.92 4.71
N PHE A 139 0.78 -4.57 5.98
CA PHE A 139 2.04 -4.51 6.72
C PHE A 139 2.20 -5.64 7.75
N TYR A 140 1.15 -6.40 8.03
CA TYR A 140 1.23 -7.55 8.90
C TYR A 140 1.97 -8.70 8.21
N SER A 141 3.07 -9.16 8.81
CA SER A 141 3.77 -10.38 8.40
C SER A 141 4.14 -11.22 9.60
N THR A 142 4.02 -12.53 9.44
CA THR A 142 4.44 -13.53 10.43
C THR A 142 5.91 -13.94 10.24
N GLN A 143 6.65 -13.33 9.31
CA GLN A 143 8.02 -13.71 9.00
C GLN A 143 9.03 -13.07 9.96
N LYS A 144 10.03 -13.85 10.39
CA LYS A 144 11.07 -13.43 11.36
C LYS A 144 12.08 -12.40 10.86
N MET A 145 12.14 -12.14 9.54
CA MET A 145 13.08 -11.16 8.97
C MET A 145 12.30 -9.92 8.51
N CYS A 146 12.42 -8.84 9.27
CA CYS A 146 11.89 -7.52 8.94
C CYS A 146 12.79 -6.83 7.90
N ARG A 147 12.19 -6.21 6.88
CA ARG A 147 12.85 -5.26 5.96
C ARG A 147 12.60 -3.84 6.50
N PRO A 148 12.70 -2.71 5.77
CA PRO A 148 12.20 -1.39 6.22
C PRO A 148 10.95 -0.94 5.43
N ILE A 149 9.96 -0.23 6.02
CA ILE A 149 8.84 0.39 5.25
C ILE A 149 9.27 1.68 4.57
N ALA A 150 9.02 1.75 3.26
CA ALA A 150 9.13 2.97 2.47
C ALA A 150 7.75 3.41 2.01
N THR A 151 7.08 4.19 2.85
CA THR A 151 5.77 4.78 2.56
C THR A 151 5.89 6.30 2.32
N GLY A 152 4.78 6.92 1.93
CA GLY A 152 4.66 8.36 1.73
C GLY A 152 3.31 8.87 2.20
N HIS A 153 2.82 9.95 1.58
CA HIS A 153 1.53 10.56 1.90
C HIS A 153 0.34 9.74 1.34
N TRP A 154 0.16 8.52 1.87
CA TRP A 154 -0.88 7.59 1.45
C TRP A 154 -2.28 8.21 1.53
N GLY A 155 -2.97 8.26 0.39
CA GLY A 155 -4.32 8.81 0.31
C GLY A 155 -4.43 10.33 0.51
N CYS A 156 -3.33 11.06 0.75
CA CYS A 156 -3.39 12.51 1.01
C CYS A 156 -3.32 13.39 -0.26
N GLY A 157 -3.04 12.79 -1.41
CA GLY A 157 -3.00 13.49 -2.68
C GLY A 157 -4.41 13.64 -3.24
N ALA A 158 -4.64 12.94 -4.34
CA ALA A 158 -5.92 12.98 -5.03
C ALA A 158 -7.08 12.56 -4.10
N PHE A 159 -6.89 11.53 -3.26
CA PHE A 159 -7.94 11.06 -2.35
C PHE A 159 -8.28 12.02 -1.20
N GLY A 160 -7.55 13.13 -1.02
CA GLY A 160 -7.94 14.20 -0.10
C GLY A 160 -7.78 13.90 1.40
N GLY A 161 -7.03 12.85 1.76
CA GLY A 161 -6.71 12.54 3.15
C GLY A 161 -5.81 13.60 3.80
N ASP A 162 -5.96 13.78 5.10
CA ASP A 162 -5.12 14.65 5.90
C ASP A 162 -3.74 14.02 6.13
N LYS A 163 -2.68 14.79 5.87
CA LYS A 163 -1.30 14.28 5.95
C LYS A 163 -0.89 13.95 7.38
N GLN A 164 -1.32 14.77 8.34
CA GLN A 164 -0.96 14.58 9.74
C GLN A 164 -1.68 13.36 10.30
N LEU A 165 -2.97 13.23 10.07
CA LEU A 165 -3.72 12.03 10.45
C LEU A 165 -3.11 10.77 9.83
N LYS A 166 -2.79 10.79 8.54
CA LYS A 166 -2.19 9.65 7.84
C LYS A 166 -0.78 9.31 8.30
N SER A 167 0.01 10.28 8.78
CA SER A 167 1.32 9.99 9.40
C SER A 167 1.19 9.41 10.81
N GLU A 168 0.12 9.78 11.53
CA GLU A 168 -0.19 9.28 12.87
C GLU A 168 -0.94 7.94 12.86
N ILE A 169 -1.52 7.54 11.72
CA ILE A 169 -1.95 6.16 11.44
C ILE A 169 -0.69 5.31 11.46
N ARG A 170 -0.36 4.93 12.69
CA ARG A 170 0.95 4.51 13.09
C ARG A 170 1.21 3.19 12.40
N ILE A 171 2.31 3.16 11.67
CA ILE A 171 3.08 1.96 11.39
C ILE A 171 4.22 1.96 12.46
N PRO A 172 4.00 1.53 13.72
CA PRO A 172 5.06 1.31 14.69
C PRO A 172 6.09 0.28 14.23
#